data_AF-A0AAP8JUY1-F1
#
_entry.id   AF-A0AAP8JUY1-F1
#
_cell.length_a   1.000
_cell.length_b   1.000
_cell.length_c   1.000
_cell.angle_alpha   90.00
_cell.angle_beta   90.00
_cell.angle_gamma   90.00
#
_symmetry.space_group_name_H-M   'P 1'
#
loop_
_entity.id
_entity.type
_entity.pdbx_description
1 polymer ?
#
loop_
_entity_poly.entity_id
_entity_poly.type
_entity_poly.pdbx_seq_one_letter_code
_entity_poly.pdbx_strand_id
1 'polypeptide(L)'
;MSADLIEHPLQLKTNTNILLYYFEGLTDGVALKSNVVTPLLQEVKEDSQIFNSNIIATHTKIVYTWNEIKEGLLEGQCVLFMEGEKRSLLINTKGWAERSIQEPISEVTIKGSHDGFIENATKNIGLIRRYIPSTELKIKKLTIGERATS
;
A
#
# COMPACT_ATOMS: atom_id res chain seq x y z
N MET A 1 10.75 1.81 -13.02
CA MET A 1 9.79 1.20 -12.07
C MET A 1 8.41 1.13 -12.73
N SER A 2 7.54 0.20 -12.35
CA SER A 2 6.16 0.17 -12.88
C SER A 2 5.38 1.37 -12.35
N ALA A 3 4.59 2.06 -13.18
CA ALA A 3 3.96 3.34 -12.82
C ALA A 3 2.83 3.24 -11.77
N ASP A 4 2.46 2.02 -11.40
CA ASP A 4 1.42 1.66 -10.44
C ASP A 4 1.99 0.99 -9.18
N LEU A 5 3.32 0.79 -9.11
CA LEU A 5 4.01 0.46 -7.87
C LEU A 5 4.29 1.78 -7.13
N ILE A 6 3.71 1.94 -5.96
CA ILE A 6 3.84 3.14 -5.14
C ILE A 6 4.95 2.95 -4.13
N GLU A 7 5.79 3.97 -4.03
CA GLU A 7 6.75 4.16 -2.95
C GLU A 7 6.19 5.23 -2.01
N HIS A 8 6.06 4.90 -0.73
CA HIS A 8 5.49 5.80 0.26
C HIS A 8 6.41 5.88 1.49
N PRO A 9 7.35 6.84 1.50
CA PRO A 9 8.25 7.06 2.64
C PRO A 9 7.49 7.70 3.80
N LEU A 10 7.77 7.25 5.01
CA LEU A 10 7.24 7.80 6.26
C LEU A 10 8.35 7.88 7.30
N GLN A 11 8.19 8.79 8.27
CA GLN A 11 9.06 8.85 9.43
C GLN A 11 8.24 8.61 10.69
N LEU A 12 8.73 7.69 11.53
CA LEU A 12 8.09 7.36 12.80
C LEU A 12 8.40 8.45 13.84
N LYS A 13 7.63 8.48 14.93
CA LYS A 13 7.89 9.37 16.08
C LYS A 13 9.26 9.16 16.73
N THR A 14 9.83 7.96 16.58
CA THR A 14 11.17 7.58 17.01
C THR A 14 12.28 8.16 16.13
N ASN A 15 11.93 8.95 15.09
CA ASN A 15 12.82 9.51 14.08
C ASN A 15 13.41 8.47 13.11
N THR A 16 12.91 7.22 13.17
CA THR A 16 13.29 6.13 12.28
C THR A 16 12.52 6.22 10.96
N ASN A 17 13.24 6.12 9.84
CA ASN A 17 12.63 6.13 8.52
C ASN A 17 12.09 4.75 8.16
N ILE A 18 10.88 4.73 7.61
CA ILE A 18 10.27 3.54 7.03
C ILE A 18 9.84 3.81 5.59
N LEU A 19 9.75 2.74 4.83
CA LEU A 19 9.35 2.79 3.43
C LEU A 19 8.29 1.74 3.15
N LEU A 20 7.13 2.19 2.70
CA LEU A 20 6.06 1.31 2.24
C LEU A 20 6.12 1.17 0.72
N TYR A 21 5.98 -0.06 0.24
CA TYR A 21 5.72 -0.34 -1.17
C TYR A 21 4.44 -1.14 -1.34
N TYR A 22 3.64 -0.78 -2.34
CA TYR A 22 2.40 -1.48 -2.67
C TYR A 22 1.95 -1.18 -4.10
N PHE A 23 1.10 -2.02 -4.68
CA PHE A 23 0.47 -1.73 -5.97
C PHE A 23 -0.85 -1.00 -5.76
N GLU A 24 -0.96 0.21 -6.30
CA GLU A 24 -2.12 1.11 -6.10
C GLU A 24 -3.46 0.42 -6.41
N GLY A 25 -3.54 -0.34 -7.50
CA GLY A 25 -4.76 -1.03 -7.92
C GLY A 25 -5.06 -2.35 -7.20
N LEU A 26 -4.14 -2.88 -6.39
CA LEU A 26 -4.33 -4.12 -5.61
C LEU A 26 -4.55 -3.85 -4.12
N THR A 27 -4.25 -2.64 -3.67
CA THR A 27 -4.33 -2.21 -2.27
C THR A 27 -5.58 -1.38 -2.04
N ASP A 28 -6.25 -1.63 -0.92
CA ASP A 28 -7.32 -0.76 -0.46
C ASP A 28 -6.72 0.43 0.29
N GLY A 29 -6.91 1.64 -0.26
CA GLY A 29 -6.35 2.86 0.31
C GLY A 29 -6.93 3.23 1.68
N VAL A 30 -8.18 2.85 1.97
CA VAL A 30 -8.80 3.06 3.28
C VAL A 30 -8.14 2.13 4.28
N ALA A 31 -8.05 0.83 3.96
CA ALA A 31 -7.37 -0.14 4.82
C ALA A 31 -5.89 0.21 5.04
N LEU A 32 -5.18 0.65 4.00
CA LEU A 32 -3.80 1.13 4.13
C LEU A 32 -3.70 2.30 5.11
N LYS A 33 -4.58 3.30 5.01
CA LYS A 33 -4.56 4.47 5.88
C LYS A 33 -4.93 4.12 7.33
N SER A 34 -6.04 3.42 7.54
CA SER A 34 -6.58 3.14 8.88
C SER A 34 -5.82 2.06 9.62
N ASN A 35 -5.34 1.04 8.91
CA ASN A 35 -4.80 -0.18 9.54
C ASN A 35 -3.27 -0.26 9.49
N VAL A 36 -2.62 0.60 8.68
CA VAL A 36 -1.15 0.61 8.53
C VAL A 36 -0.59 1.98 8.86
N VAL A 37 -0.94 3.01 8.10
CA VAL A 37 -0.32 4.34 8.24
C VAL A 37 -0.64 4.97 9.60
N THR A 38 -1.92 4.99 10.00
CA THR A 38 -2.34 5.60 11.26
C THR A 38 -1.69 4.92 12.49
N PRO A 39 -1.72 3.58 12.63
CA PRO A 39 -1.05 2.90 13.75
C PRO A 39 0.47 3.12 13.77
N LEU A 40 1.13 3.09 12.61
CA LEU A 40 2.59 3.35 12.52
C LEU A 40 2.95 4.75 13.00
N LEU A 41 2.15 5.76 12.66
CA LEU A 41 2.44 7.15 13.04
C LEU A 41 1.99 7.48 14.48
N GLN A 42 0.92 6.86 14.96
CA GLN A 42 0.28 7.28 16.22
C GLN A 42 0.61 6.37 17.40
N GLU A 43 0.64 5.05 17.19
CA GLU A 43 0.65 4.04 18.24
C GLU A 43 2.05 3.47 18.51
N VAL A 44 2.91 3.43 17.49
CA VAL A 44 4.31 3.01 17.64
C VAL A 44 5.07 4.05 18.46
N LYS A 45 5.54 3.62 19.63
CA LYS A 45 6.39 4.41 20.55
C LYS A 45 7.85 3.96 20.48
N GLU A 46 8.09 2.71 20.14
CA GLU A 46 9.41 2.11 20.00
C GLU A 46 9.46 1.26 18.73
N ASP A 47 10.57 1.31 18.00
CA ASP A 47 10.77 0.57 16.75
C ASP A 47 10.62 -0.95 16.92
N SER A 48 10.99 -1.47 18.09
CA SER A 48 10.86 -2.87 18.45
C SER A 48 9.41 -3.37 18.36
N GLN A 49 8.43 -2.48 18.51
CA GLN A 49 7.01 -2.83 18.47
C GLN A 49 6.57 -3.19 17.05
N ILE A 50 7.20 -2.65 16.00
CA ILE A 50 6.79 -2.92 14.62
C ILE A 50 6.86 -4.42 14.27
N PHE A 51 7.87 -5.12 14.80
CA PHE A 51 8.06 -6.55 14.54
C PHE A 51 7.51 -7.48 15.62
N ASN A 52 7.24 -6.95 16.82
CA ASN A 52 6.87 -7.76 17.99
C ASN A 52 5.42 -7.54 18.45
N SER A 53 4.69 -6.60 17.86
CA SER A 53 3.37 -6.20 18.35
C SER A 53 2.24 -6.57 17.37
N ASN A 54 1.05 -6.75 17.94
CA ASN A 54 -0.22 -6.83 17.23
C ASN A 54 -0.75 -5.44 16.80
N ILE A 55 0.09 -4.39 16.79
CA ILE A 55 -0.35 -2.98 16.56
C ILE A 55 -0.78 -2.77 15.11
N ILE A 56 -0.06 -3.36 14.16
CA ILE A 56 -0.49 -3.35 12.76
C ILE A 56 -1.54 -4.45 12.64
N ALA A 57 -2.71 -4.09 12.09
CA ALA A 57 -3.89 -4.97 12.02
C ALA A 57 -3.48 -6.41 11.70
N THR A 58 -4.06 -7.32 12.49
CA THR A 58 -3.90 -8.77 12.41
C THR A 58 -3.65 -9.21 10.97
N HIS A 59 -2.59 -10.02 10.76
CA HIS A 59 -2.04 -10.50 9.48
C HIS A 59 -0.82 -9.71 8.93
N THR A 60 0.24 -9.63 9.74
CA THR A 60 1.59 -9.33 9.27
C THR A 60 2.42 -10.62 9.12
N LYS A 61 3.33 -10.64 8.13
CA LYS A 61 4.31 -11.71 7.93
C LYS A 61 5.71 -11.11 7.84
N ILE A 62 6.61 -11.54 8.72
CA ILE A 62 8.04 -11.21 8.60
C ILE A 62 8.62 -12.00 7.43
N VAL A 63 9.32 -11.31 6.54
CA VAL A 63 9.97 -11.89 5.36
C VAL A 63 11.43 -11.46 5.30
N TYR A 64 12.25 -12.31 4.67
CA TYR A 64 13.69 -12.12 4.61
C TYR A 64 14.22 -12.11 3.17
N THR A 65 13.40 -12.51 2.20
CA THR A 65 13.83 -12.65 0.82
C THR A 65 13.03 -11.76 -0.13
N TRP A 66 13.69 -11.33 -1.20
CA TRP A 66 13.03 -10.59 -2.28
C TRP A 66 11.91 -11.38 -2.95
N ASN A 67 11.98 -12.71 -2.95
CA ASN A 67 10.95 -13.54 -3.58
C ASN A 67 9.65 -13.47 -2.79
N GLU A 68 9.72 -13.60 -1.47
CA GLU A 68 8.55 -13.45 -0.59
C GLU A 68 7.93 -12.05 -0.71
N ILE A 69 8.77 -11.01 -0.79
CA ILE A 69 8.29 -9.63 -0.97
C ILE A 69 7.54 -9.48 -2.29
N LYS A 70 8.10 -10.01 -3.39
CA LYS A 70 7.47 -9.97 -4.72
C LYS A 70 6.13 -10.69 -4.72
N GLU A 71 6.07 -11.88 -4.14
CA GLU A 71 4.84 -12.68 -4.03
C GLU A 71 3.77 -11.90 -3.26
N GLY A 72 4.10 -11.36 -2.09
CA GLY A 72 3.17 -10.57 -1.28
C GLY A 72 2.66 -9.31 -1.99
N LEU A 73 3.54 -8.59 -2.69
CA LEU A 73 3.16 -7.42 -3.48
C LEU A 73 2.17 -7.79 -4.60
N LEU A 74 2.46 -8.85 -5.36
CA LEU A 74 1.56 -9.34 -6.43
C LEU A 74 0.22 -9.82 -5.90
N GLU A 75 0.21 -10.25 -4.65
CA GLU A 75 -0.99 -10.62 -3.93
C GLU A 75 -1.83 -9.44 -3.42
N GLY A 76 -1.30 -8.20 -3.48
CA GLY A 76 -1.98 -6.99 -2.99
C GLY A 76 -1.66 -6.63 -1.54
N GLN A 77 -0.62 -7.23 -0.97
CA GLN A 77 -0.08 -6.81 0.33
C GLN A 77 0.83 -5.59 0.17
N CYS A 78 0.94 -4.82 1.24
CA CYS A 78 1.94 -3.77 1.38
C CYS A 78 3.19 -4.37 2.02
N VAL A 79 4.38 -3.98 1.56
CA VAL A 79 5.64 -4.30 2.24
C VAL A 79 6.17 -3.06 2.96
N LEU A 80 6.59 -3.24 4.20
CA LEU A 80 7.29 -2.25 5.01
C LEU A 80 8.77 -2.61 5.13
N PHE A 81 9.62 -1.65 4.78
CA PHE A 81 11.04 -1.64 5.10
C PHE A 81 11.30 -0.63 6.21
N MET A 82 12.18 -0.98 7.14
CA MET A 82 12.59 -0.10 8.23
C MET A 82 14.09 0.10 8.17
N GLU A 83 14.52 1.34 8.36
CA GLU A 83 15.93 1.67 8.43
C GLU A 83 16.65 0.86 9.51
N GLY A 84 17.83 0.31 9.18
CA GLY A 84 18.63 -0.51 10.10
C GLY A 84 18.22 -1.99 10.19
N GLU A 85 17.10 -2.41 9.60
CA GLU A 85 16.65 -3.81 9.64
C GLU A 85 16.96 -4.57 8.34
N LYS A 86 17.33 -5.84 8.48
CA LYS A 86 17.56 -6.76 7.34
C LYS A 86 16.31 -7.54 6.92
N ARG A 87 15.23 -7.40 7.69
CA ARG A 87 13.94 -8.08 7.49
C ARG A 87 12.88 -7.05 7.14
N SER A 88 11.84 -7.51 6.46
CA SER A 88 10.69 -6.68 6.07
C SER A 88 9.40 -7.28 6.59
N LEU A 89 8.34 -6.47 6.60
CA LEU A 89 7.00 -6.92 6.97
C LEU A 89 6.08 -6.84 5.76
N LEU A 90 5.45 -7.96 5.42
CA LEU A 90 4.26 -7.95 4.58
C LEU A 90 3.04 -7.71 5.46
N ILE A 91 2.20 -6.78 5.04
CA ILE A 91 1.02 -6.33 5.76
C ILE A 91 -0.18 -6.54 4.83
N ASN A 92 -1.19 -7.26 5.31
CA ASN A 92 -2.39 -7.49 4.51
C ASN A 92 -3.20 -6.18 4.36
N THR A 93 -3.13 -5.60 3.16
CA THR A 93 -3.85 -4.38 2.79
C THR A 93 -4.88 -4.65 1.68
N LYS A 94 -5.25 -5.91 1.49
CA LYS A 94 -6.28 -6.30 0.52
C LYS A 94 -7.64 -5.87 1.09
N GLY A 95 -8.39 -5.04 0.38
CA GLY A 95 -9.76 -4.63 0.78
C GLY A 95 -10.80 -5.76 0.88
N TRP A 96 -10.38 -7.00 0.68
CA TRP A 96 -11.25 -8.19 0.71
C TRP A 96 -11.08 -9.06 1.96
N ALA A 97 -10.08 -8.80 2.80
CA ALA A 97 -9.91 -9.53 4.05
C ALA A 97 -10.60 -8.78 5.20
N GLU A 98 -11.72 -9.35 5.65
CA GLU A 98 -12.41 -9.07 6.92
C GLU A 98 -13.23 -7.77 6.97
N ARG A 99 -14.35 -7.75 6.21
CA ARG A 99 -15.60 -7.14 6.71
C ARG A 99 -16.09 -7.90 7.95
N SER A 100 -15.35 -7.76 9.05
CA SER A 100 -15.75 -8.23 10.37
C SER A 100 -14.82 -7.59 11.41
N ILE A 101 -15.02 -6.28 11.63
CA ILE A 101 -15.43 -5.67 12.90
C ILE A 101 -15.10 -4.16 12.79
N GLN A 102 -16.14 -3.34 12.94
CA GLN A 102 -16.18 -1.88 13.09
C GLN A 102 -16.19 -1.01 11.81
N GLU A 103 -17.34 -0.34 11.61
CA GLU A 103 -17.50 0.80 10.70
C GLU A 103 -16.64 1.98 11.20
N PRO A 104 -15.80 2.60 10.35
CA PRO A 104 -15.39 3.97 10.56
C PRO A 104 -16.35 4.91 9.84
N ILE A 105 -16.73 5.93 10.59
CA ILE A 105 -17.68 6.99 10.27
C ILE A 105 -17.10 7.87 9.15
N SER A 106 -17.98 8.24 8.21
CA SER A 106 -17.90 9.31 7.22
C SER A 106 -16.59 10.11 7.15
N GLU A 107 -15.87 10.02 6.02
CA GLU A 107 -15.02 11.12 5.58
C GLU A 107 -15.08 11.33 4.06
N VAL A 108 -15.14 12.60 3.72
CA VAL A 108 -15.63 13.18 2.48
C VAL A 108 -14.74 12.84 1.29
N THR A 109 -15.30 12.19 0.27
CA THR A 109 -14.70 12.11 -1.06
C THR A 109 -14.67 13.52 -1.67
N ILE A 110 -13.51 14.17 -1.63
CA ILE A 110 -13.26 15.34 -2.47
C ILE A 110 -13.14 14.81 -3.90
N LYS A 111 -14.19 15.08 -4.67
CA LYS A 111 -14.41 14.56 -6.02
C LYS A 111 -14.07 15.67 -7.01
N GLY A 112 -12.88 15.65 -7.59
CA GLY A 112 -12.60 16.33 -8.85
C GLY A 112 -13.10 15.47 -10.01
N SER A 113 -13.72 16.08 -11.03
CA SER A 113 -14.18 15.36 -12.24
C SER A 113 -13.05 14.68 -13.03
N HIS A 114 -11.79 15.08 -12.79
CA HIS A 114 -10.60 14.42 -13.33
C HIS A 114 -10.24 13.13 -12.57
N ASP A 115 -10.47 13.09 -11.26
CA ASP A 115 -10.09 11.96 -10.41
C ASP A 115 -10.98 10.73 -10.67
N GLY A 116 -12.23 10.91 -11.06
CA GLY A 116 -13.14 9.80 -11.35
C GLY A 116 -12.71 8.94 -12.56
N PHE A 117 -12.03 9.52 -13.55
CA PHE A 117 -11.49 8.76 -14.68
C PHE A 117 -10.19 8.04 -14.30
N ILE A 118 -9.35 8.69 -13.50
CA ILE A 118 -8.11 8.11 -12.95
C ILE A 118 -8.45 6.94 -12.00
N GLU A 119 -9.47 7.08 -11.16
CA GLU A 119 -9.96 6.03 -10.27
C GLU A 119 -10.40 4.78 -11.08
N ASN A 120 -11.10 4.99 -12.20
CA ASN A 120 -11.46 3.91 -13.11
C ASN A 120 -10.23 3.24 -13.73
N ALA A 121 -9.22 4.02 -14.13
CA ALA A 121 -7.97 3.48 -14.68
C ALA A 121 -7.21 2.63 -13.64
N THR A 122 -7.07 3.12 -12.40
CA THR A 122 -6.43 2.38 -11.30
C THR A 122 -7.16 1.09 -10.98
N LYS A 123 -8.50 1.09 -10.95
CA LYS A 123 -9.31 -0.13 -10.79
C LYS A 123 -9.07 -1.13 -11.92
N ASN A 124 -9.07 -0.68 -13.16
CA ASN A 124 -8.81 -1.54 -14.32
C ASN A 124 -7.40 -2.13 -14.31
N ILE A 125 -6.38 -1.33 -13.92
CA ILE A 125 -5.01 -1.82 -13.73
C ILE A 125 -4.97 -2.90 -12.64
N GLY A 126 -5.69 -2.69 -11.53
CA GLY A 126 -5.87 -3.68 -10.47
C GLY A 126 -6.44 -5.01 -10.99
N LEU A 127 -7.48 -4.96 -11.81
CA LEU A 127 -8.05 -6.15 -12.45
C LEU A 127 -7.03 -6.86 -13.36
N ILE A 128 -6.28 -6.11 -14.17
CA ILE A 128 -5.23 -6.68 -15.04
C ILE A 128 -4.15 -7.37 -14.20
N ARG A 129 -3.68 -6.74 -13.12
CA ARG A 129 -2.69 -7.35 -12.23
C ARG A 129 -3.21 -8.60 -11.52
N ARG A 130 -4.48 -8.60 -11.13
CA ARG A 130 -5.11 -9.78 -10.53
C ARG A 130 -5.22 -10.94 -11.54
N TYR A 131 -5.43 -10.63 -12.80
CA TYR A 131 -5.43 -11.61 -13.89
C TYR A 131 -4.01 -12.08 -14.25
N ILE A 132 -3.01 -11.19 -14.17
CA ILE A 132 -1.60 -11.45 -14.50
C ILE A 132 -0.70 -11.10 -13.31
N PRO A 133 -0.61 -11.98 -12.28
CA PRO A 133 0.24 -11.77 -11.12
C PRO A 133 1.71 -12.04 -11.47
N SER A 134 2.33 -11.12 -12.21
CA SER A 134 3.71 -11.22 -12.64
C SER A 134 4.49 -9.94 -12.37
N THR A 135 5.72 -10.08 -11.86
CA THR A 135 6.66 -8.96 -11.67
C THR A 135 7.14 -8.38 -13.00
N GLU A 136 6.99 -9.12 -14.09
CA GLU A 136 7.34 -8.68 -15.45
C GLU A 136 6.28 -7.77 -16.06
N LEU A 137 5.06 -7.75 -15.53
CA LEU A 137 4.02 -6.81 -15.96
C LEU A 137 4.37 -5.39 -15.48
N LYS A 138 4.72 -4.53 -16.43
CA LYS A 138 5.01 -3.11 -16.21
C LYS A 138 3.91 -2.23 -16.81
N ILE A 139 3.34 -1.37 -15.98
CA ILE A 139 2.43 -0.30 -16.40
C ILE A 139 3.25 0.96 -16.69
N LYS A 140 2.95 1.64 -17.80
CA LYS A 140 3.51 2.94 -18.16
C LYS A 140 2.38 3.95 -18.34
N LYS A 141 2.43 5.07 -17.63
CA LYS A 141 1.51 6.19 -17.82
C LYS A 141 2.07 7.10 -18.90
N LEU A 142 1.27 7.43 -19.92
CA LEU A 142 1.63 8.32 -21.02
C LEU A 142 0.56 9.40 -21.14
N THR A 143 0.98 10.67 -21.19
CA THR A 143 0.09 11.80 -21.45
C THR A 143 0.06 12.04 -22.96
N ILE A 144 -1.13 12.02 -23.56
CA ILE A 144 -1.32 12.25 -24.99
C ILE A 144 -2.36 13.36 -25.15
N GLY A 145 -1.99 14.42 -25.87
CA GLY A 145 -2.85 15.58 -26.15
C GLY A 145 -2.11 16.90 -25.94
N GLU A 146 -2.22 17.81 -26.91
CA GLU A 146 -1.48 19.08 -26.94
C GLU A 146 -2.27 20.24 -26.29
N ARG A 147 -3.58 20.08 -26.08
CA ARG A 147 -4.52 21.19 -25.78
C ARG A 147 -5.16 21.18 -24.39
N ALA A 148 -4.71 20.33 -23.47
CA ALA A 148 -5.32 20.16 -22.15
C ALA A 148 -4.31 20.25 -21.00
N THR A 149 -3.24 21.01 -21.17
CA THR A 149 -2.34 21.40 -20.08
C THR A 149 -2.42 22.91 -19.91
N SER A 150 -3.42 23.34 -19.13
CA SER A 150 -3.56 24.71 -18.63
C SER A 150 -3.93 24.64 -17.16
#